data_AF-A0AAW2XDV4-F1
#
_entry.id   AF-A0AAW2XDV4-F1
#
_cell.length_a   1.000
_cell.length_b   1.000
_cell.length_c   1.000
_cell.angle_alpha   90.00
_cell.angle_beta   90.00
_cell.angle_gamma   90.00
#
_symmetry.space_group_name_H-M   'P 1'
#
loop_
_entity.id
_entity.type
_entity.pdbx_description
1 polymer ?
#
loop_
_entity_poly.entity_id
_entity_poly.type
_entity_poly.pdbx_seq_one_letter_code
_entity_poly.pdbx_strand_id
1 'polypeptide(L)'
;MEQDTTSNLQIQPPKLGNLITILSIDGGGVRGIIPGVILGYLESQLQELDGEDARLADYFDLIAGTSTGGLLTTMITAPDKNKRPMYAGKDLVPFYLEHCPKIFPQTRGPFAGLIDVFKAVTGPSYDGKYLRSLLQKILGETRLHETLTNVVLPHLTSRNSNLSSLVLIW
;
A
#
# COMPACT_ATOMS: atom_id res chain seq x y z
N MET A 1 -10.22 35.95 -20.01
CA MET A 1 -11.09 35.37 -18.96
C MET A 1 -10.55 33.98 -18.69
N GLU A 2 -9.45 33.91 -17.95
CA GLU A 2 -8.87 32.65 -17.50
C GLU A 2 -9.61 32.25 -16.22
N GLN A 3 -10.25 31.10 -16.24
CA GLN A 3 -10.83 30.52 -15.03
C GLN A 3 -9.71 29.82 -14.27
N ASP A 4 -9.36 30.38 -13.12
CA ASP A 4 -8.53 29.75 -12.10
C ASP A 4 -9.22 28.46 -11.61
N THR A 5 -8.82 27.32 -12.15
CA THR A 5 -9.06 26.01 -11.52
C THR A 5 -8.10 25.82 -10.35
N THR A 6 -8.25 26.64 -9.31
CA THR A 6 -7.78 26.27 -7.97
C THR A 6 -8.80 25.28 -7.41
N SER A 7 -8.59 23.99 -7.71
CA SER A 7 -9.30 22.93 -7.00
C SER A 7 -9.01 23.10 -5.52
N ASN A 8 -10.00 23.56 -4.76
CA ASN A 8 -9.98 23.64 -3.31
C ASN A 8 -9.62 22.24 -2.77
N LEU A 9 -8.35 22.01 -2.45
CA LEU A 9 -7.93 20.87 -1.63
C LEU A 9 -8.48 21.13 -0.23
N GLN A 10 -9.76 20.80 -0.04
CA GLN A 10 -10.37 20.83 1.28
C GLN A 10 -9.67 19.77 2.12
N ILE A 11 -8.78 20.21 3.01
CA ILE A 11 -8.20 19.37 4.05
C ILE A 11 -9.38 18.84 4.85
N GLN A 12 -9.59 17.52 4.84
CA GLN A 12 -10.67 16.92 5.61
C GLN A 12 -10.47 17.27 7.09
N PRO A 13 -11.54 17.65 7.81
CA PRO A 13 -11.44 17.93 9.23
C PRO A 13 -10.93 16.68 9.95
N PRO A 14 -10.17 16.84 11.05
CA PRO A 14 -9.66 15.69 11.79
C PRO A 14 -10.79 14.76 12.24
N LYS A 15 -10.59 13.46 12.10
CA LYS A 15 -11.56 12.43 12.47
C LYS A 15 -11.83 12.42 13.97
N LEU A 16 -10.86 12.83 14.79
CA LEU A 16 -10.97 12.86 16.25
C LEU A 16 -10.50 14.19 16.86
N GLY A 17 -11.46 15.03 17.24
CA GLY A 17 -11.20 16.28 17.94
C GLY A 17 -10.40 17.29 17.11
N ASN A 18 -9.42 17.95 17.72
CA ASN A 18 -8.63 19.01 17.10
C ASN A 18 -7.22 18.56 16.67
N LEU A 19 -6.92 17.26 16.73
CA LEU A 19 -5.60 16.71 16.41
C LEU A 19 -5.62 15.96 15.10
N ILE A 20 -4.60 16.19 14.26
CA ILE A 20 -4.41 15.45 13.02
C ILE A 20 -3.61 14.18 13.32
N THR A 21 -4.13 13.01 12.93
CA THR A 21 -3.49 11.71 13.12
C THR A 21 -2.89 11.18 11.82
N ILE A 22 -1.60 10.83 11.85
CA ILE A 22 -0.86 10.37 10.68
C ILE A 22 -0.22 9.01 10.97
N LEU A 23 -0.45 8.05 10.07
CA LEU A 23 0.24 6.76 10.05
C LEU A 23 1.22 6.74 8.88
N SER A 24 2.49 6.44 9.13
CA SER A 24 3.50 6.28 8.08
C SER A 24 4.07 4.88 8.10
N ILE A 25 4.10 4.22 6.95
CA ILE A 25 4.54 2.83 6.79
C ILE A 25 5.74 2.78 5.84
N ASP A 26 6.88 2.36 6.38
CA ASP A 26 8.11 2.23 5.62
C ASP A 26 8.06 1.09 4.60
N GLY A 27 8.86 1.23 3.55
CA GLY A 27 9.12 0.16 2.61
C GLY A 27 10.09 -0.89 3.17
N GLY A 28 10.16 -2.06 2.53
CA GLY A 28 11.09 -3.09 3.01
C GLY A 28 11.09 -4.42 2.25
N GLY A 29 10.47 -4.47 1.07
CA GLY A 29 10.27 -5.72 0.33
C GLY A 29 9.55 -6.76 1.20
N VAL A 30 10.15 -7.95 1.31
CA VAL A 30 9.69 -9.07 2.16
C VAL A 30 9.49 -8.67 3.62
N ARG A 31 10.29 -7.71 4.14
CA ARG A 31 10.21 -7.27 5.54
C ARG A 31 8.96 -6.46 5.85
N GLY A 32 8.12 -6.15 4.87
CA GLY A 32 6.81 -5.54 5.08
C GLY A 32 5.87 -6.38 5.96
N ILE A 33 6.19 -7.65 6.21
CA ILE A 33 5.52 -8.45 7.26
C ILE A 33 5.68 -7.85 8.67
N ILE A 34 6.79 -7.16 8.97
CA ILE A 34 7.05 -6.55 10.28
C ILE A 34 6.03 -5.45 10.58
N PRO A 35 5.88 -4.40 9.74
CA PRO A 35 4.80 -3.44 9.95
C PRO A 35 3.42 -4.10 9.84
N GLY A 36 3.24 -5.13 9.01
CA GLY A 36 1.98 -5.90 8.96
C GLY A 36 1.57 -6.49 10.32
N VAL A 37 2.51 -7.07 11.07
CA VAL A 37 2.26 -7.58 12.43
C VAL A 37 1.88 -6.44 13.39
N ILE A 38 2.62 -5.33 13.36
CA ILE A 38 2.37 -4.18 14.23
C ILE A 38 0.98 -3.58 13.96
N LEU A 39 0.61 -3.42 12.68
CA LEU A 39 -0.69 -2.89 12.28
C LEU A 39 -1.83 -3.84 12.67
N GLY A 40 -1.64 -5.16 12.53
CA GLY A 40 -2.61 -6.15 12.98
C GLY A 40 -2.86 -6.09 14.50
N TYR A 41 -1.79 -5.95 15.28
CA TYR A 41 -1.90 -5.79 16.73
C TYR A 41 -2.53 -4.45 17.12
N LEU A 42 -2.12 -3.34 16.47
CA LEU A 42 -2.71 -2.03 16.72
C LEU A 42 -4.22 -2.04 16.46
N GLU A 43 -4.65 -2.60 15.33
CA GLU A 43 -6.08 -2.67 15.01
C GLU A 43 -6.86 -3.55 15.99
N SER A 44 -6.27 -4.66 16.47
CA SER A 44 -6.95 -5.49 17.48
C SER A 44 -7.14 -4.76 18.81
N GLN A 45 -6.17 -3.94 19.23
CA GLN A 45 -6.31 -3.11 20.43
C GLN A 45 -7.38 -2.03 20.26
N LEU A 46 -7.52 -1.45 19.06
CA LEU A 46 -8.62 -0.51 18.77
C LEU A 46 -9.99 -1.22 18.79
N GLN A 47 -10.04 -2.45 18.28
CA GLN A 47 -11.27 -3.27 18.30
C GLN A 47 -11.68 -3.68 19.72
N GLU A 48 -10.73 -3.94 20.61
CA GLU A 48 -11.01 -4.20 22.03
C GLU A 48 -11.63 -2.98 22.74
N LEU A 49 -11.29 -1.76 22.31
CA LEU A 49 -11.78 -0.52 22.91
C LEU A 49 -13.12 -0.06 22.31
N ASP A 50 -13.24 -0.09 20.98
CA ASP A 50 -14.33 0.58 20.26
C ASP A 50 -15.23 -0.37 19.47
N GLY A 51 -14.92 -1.68 19.46
CA GLY A 51 -15.72 -2.75 18.86
C GLY A 51 -15.09 -3.40 17.62
N GLU A 52 -15.57 -4.61 17.28
CA GLU A 52 -14.98 -5.46 16.23
C GLU A 52 -14.96 -4.82 14.83
N ASP A 53 -15.83 -3.85 14.58
CA ASP A 53 -15.89 -3.14 13.31
C ASP A 53 -14.84 -2.05 13.18
N ALA A 54 -14.13 -1.66 14.25
CA ALA A 54 -13.07 -0.66 14.21
C ALA A 54 -11.96 -1.04 13.22
N ARG A 55 -11.53 -0.07 12.39
CA ARG A 55 -10.42 -0.25 11.44
C ARG A 55 -9.46 0.91 11.51
N LEU A 56 -8.18 0.67 11.15
CA LEU A 56 -7.15 1.72 11.14
C LEU A 56 -7.56 2.98 10.37
N ALA A 57 -8.26 2.81 9.24
CA ALA A 57 -8.75 3.93 8.43
C ALA A 57 -9.74 4.84 9.16
N ASP A 58 -10.39 4.40 10.25
CA ASP A 58 -11.32 5.21 11.03
C ASP A 58 -10.61 6.20 11.96
N TYR A 59 -9.36 5.90 12.34
CA TYR A 59 -8.60 6.66 13.35
C TYR A 59 -7.55 7.59 12.75
N PHE A 60 -7.09 7.31 11.52
CA PHE A 60 -6.05 8.07 10.86
C PHE A 60 -6.60 8.98 9.75
N ASP A 61 -6.30 10.28 9.85
CA ASP A 61 -6.64 11.30 8.85
C ASP A 61 -5.81 11.19 7.57
N LEU A 62 -4.60 10.64 7.72
CA LEU A 62 -3.66 10.39 6.64
C LEU A 62 -2.90 9.10 6.87
N ILE A 63 -2.81 8.26 5.83
CA ILE A 63 -1.95 7.08 5.82
C ILE A 63 -0.95 7.17 4.66
N ALA A 64 0.33 7.24 5.01
CA ALA A 64 1.43 7.29 4.06
C ALA A 64 2.13 5.92 3.98
N GLY A 65 2.56 5.53 2.79
CA GLY A 65 3.23 4.26 2.60
C GLY A 65 4.16 4.26 1.40
N THR A 66 5.42 3.87 1.59
CA THR A 66 6.41 3.75 0.50
C THR A 66 6.62 2.30 0.15
N SER A 67 6.68 1.96 -1.16
CA SER A 67 6.98 0.59 -1.61
C SER A 67 6.01 -0.44 -0.97
N THR A 68 6.49 -1.45 -0.24
CA THR A 68 5.59 -2.42 0.42
C THR A 68 4.72 -1.81 1.50
N GLY A 69 5.15 -0.69 2.10
CA GLY A 69 4.30 0.13 2.96
C GLY A 69 3.14 0.75 2.18
N GLY A 70 3.37 1.16 0.93
CA GLY A 70 2.31 1.67 0.05
C GLY A 70 1.29 0.60 -0.33
N LEU A 71 1.75 -0.65 -0.56
CA LEU A 71 0.85 -1.80 -0.74
C LEU A 71 -0.04 -1.99 0.49
N LEU A 72 0.55 -2.01 1.69
CA LEU A 72 -0.20 -2.10 2.94
C LEU A 72 -1.20 -0.96 3.11
N THR A 73 -0.78 0.28 2.82
CA THR A 73 -1.66 1.46 2.82
C THR A 73 -2.87 1.23 1.91
N THR A 74 -2.67 0.77 0.67
CA THR A 74 -3.80 0.52 -0.24
C THR A 74 -4.75 -0.57 0.28
N MET A 75 -4.23 -1.65 0.88
CA MET A 75 -5.06 -2.73 1.42
C MET A 75 -5.98 -2.26 2.55
N ILE A 76 -5.49 -1.38 3.44
CA ILE A 76 -6.26 -0.90 4.60
C ILE A 76 -7.05 0.38 4.33
N THR A 77 -6.98 0.94 3.12
CA THR A 77 -7.70 2.19 2.77
C THR A 77 -8.59 2.09 1.53
N ALA A 78 -8.38 1.11 0.66
CA ALA A 78 -9.26 0.86 -0.47
C ALA A 78 -10.63 0.38 0.03
N PRO A 79 -11.74 1.00 -0.42
CA PRO A 79 -13.08 0.62 -0.01
C PRO A 79 -13.50 -0.70 -0.65
N ASP A 80 -14.24 -1.50 0.12
CA ASP A 80 -15.08 -2.57 -0.39
C ASP A 80 -16.47 -2.04 -0.82
N LYS A 81 -17.39 -2.96 -1.15
CA LYS A 81 -18.77 -2.61 -1.53
C LYS A 81 -19.56 -1.90 -0.43
N ASN A 82 -19.14 -2.04 0.83
CA ASN A 82 -19.78 -1.46 2.00
C ASN A 82 -19.08 -0.19 2.48
N LYS A 83 -18.13 0.36 1.71
CA LYS A 83 -17.27 1.50 2.11
C LYS A 83 -16.50 1.22 3.41
N ARG A 84 -16.05 -0.02 3.61
CA ARG A 84 -15.11 -0.41 4.66
C ARG A 84 -13.78 -0.83 4.03
N PRO A 85 -12.66 -0.79 4.77
CA PRO A 85 -11.38 -1.27 4.27
C PRO A 85 -11.49 -2.71 3.76
N MET A 86 -10.94 -2.96 2.57
CA MET A 86 -10.99 -4.28 1.94
C MET A 86 -10.26 -5.36 2.75
N TYR A 87 -9.24 -4.96 3.52
CA TYR A 87 -8.52 -5.82 4.46
C TYR A 87 -8.55 -5.24 5.87
N ALA A 88 -8.72 -6.12 6.86
CA ALA A 88 -8.41 -5.80 8.25
C ALA A 88 -6.92 -6.01 8.53
N GLY A 89 -6.41 -5.40 9.59
CA GLY A 89 -5.04 -5.54 10.08
C GLY A 89 -4.62 -7.00 10.28
N LYS A 90 -5.55 -7.85 10.74
CA LYS A 90 -5.32 -9.31 10.91
C LYS A 90 -5.06 -10.05 9.60
N ASP A 91 -5.51 -9.51 8.46
CA ASP A 91 -5.38 -10.15 7.16
C ASP A 91 -4.04 -9.85 6.47
N LEU A 92 -3.28 -8.86 6.98
CA LEU A 92 -2.03 -8.40 6.38
C LEU A 92 -0.93 -9.47 6.43
N VAL A 93 -0.79 -10.17 7.58
CA VAL A 93 0.23 -11.21 7.75
C VAL A 93 -0.07 -12.43 6.86
N PRO A 94 -1.29 -13.01 6.87
CA PRO A 94 -1.68 -14.07 5.93
C PRO A 94 -1.42 -13.69 4.46
N PHE A 95 -1.78 -12.47 4.07
CA PHE A 95 -1.53 -11.95 2.73
C PHE A 95 -0.05 -11.98 2.37
N TYR A 96 0.83 -11.51 3.25
CA TYR A 96 2.27 -11.59 3.02
C TYR A 96 2.75 -13.04 2.91
N LEU A 97 2.33 -13.94 3.81
CA LEU A 97 2.77 -15.33 3.77
C LEU A 97 2.39 -16.02 2.45
N GLU A 98 1.21 -15.72 1.90
CA GLU A 98 0.74 -16.28 0.64
C GLU A 98 1.45 -15.69 -0.59
N HIS A 99 1.56 -14.36 -0.66
CA HIS A 99 1.95 -13.66 -1.89
C HIS A 99 3.43 -13.30 -1.95
N CYS A 100 4.09 -13.13 -0.82
CA CYS A 100 5.49 -12.70 -0.76
C CYS A 100 6.46 -13.60 -1.54
N PRO A 101 6.37 -14.95 -1.52
CA PRO A 101 7.23 -15.81 -2.34
C PRO A 101 7.05 -15.61 -3.86
N LYS A 102 5.87 -15.13 -4.29
CA LYS A 102 5.54 -14.88 -5.70
C LYS A 102 5.88 -13.44 -6.12
N ILE A 103 5.76 -12.49 -5.20
CA ILE A 103 6.15 -11.09 -5.40
C ILE A 103 7.69 -10.96 -5.37
N PHE A 104 8.34 -11.65 -4.43
CA PHE A 104 9.78 -11.63 -4.21
C PHE A 104 10.37 -13.05 -4.30
N PRO A 105 10.36 -13.69 -5.49
CA PRO A 105 10.97 -15.00 -5.69
C PRO A 105 12.43 -14.99 -5.27
N GLN A 106 12.73 -15.70 -4.18
CA GLN A 106 14.10 -15.92 -3.73
C GLN A 106 14.74 -17.02 -4.57
N THR A 107 15.91 -16.74 -5.12
CA THR A 107 16.75 -17.76 -5.75
C THR A 107 17.28 -18.69 -4.65
N ARG A 108 16.86 -19.97 -4.64
CA ARG A 108 17.36 -20.98 -3.68
C ARG A 108 18.04 -22.12 -4.42
N GLY A 109 19.26 -22.47 -4.02
CA GLY A 109 20.03 -23.60 -4.58
C GLY A 109 21.55 -23.40 -4.49
N PRO A 110 22.36 -24.44 -4.77
CA PRO A 110 23.83 -24.40 -4.68
C PRO A 110 24.50 -23.38 -5.62
N PHE A 111 23.74 -22.80 -6.57
CA PHE A 111 24.22 -21.78 -7.51
C PHE A 111 23.61 -20.38 -7.27
N ALA A 112 22.93 -20.15 -6.14
CA ALA A 112 22.24 -18.89 -5.85
C ALA A 112 23.13 -17.65 -6.02
N GLY A 113 24.38 -17.70 -5.53
CA GLY A 113 25.32 -16.59 -5.66
C GLY A 113 25.70 -16.25 -7.11
N LEU A 114 25.74 -17.23 -8.00
CA LEU A 114 26.04 -17.01 -9.43
C LEU A 114 24.84 -16.37 -10.16
N ILE A 115 23.63 -16.78 -9.77
CA ILE A 115 22.38 -16.27 -10.34
C ILE A 115 22.10 -14.85 -9.84
N ASP A 116 22.44 -14.52 -8.59
CA ASP A 116 22.29 -13.17 -8.05
C ASP A 116 23.28 -12.19 -8.71
N VAL A 117 24.51 -12.63 -9.00
CA VAL A 117 25.47 -11.85 -9.80
C VAL A 117 24.98 -11.65 -11.23
N PHE A 118 24.42 -12.69 -11.87
CA PHE A 118 23.84 -12.55 -13.20
C PHE A 118 22.60 -11.64 -13.20
N LYS A 119 21.71 -11.74 -12.22
CA LYS A 119 20.55 -10.85 -12.03
C LYS A 119 20.97 -9.39 -11.85
N ALA A 120 22.09 -9.12 -11.18
CA ALA A 120 22.62 -7.76 -11.04
C ALA A 120 23.09 -7.16 -12.39
N VAL A 121 23.41 -7.99 -13.38
CA VAL A 121 23.86 -7.58 -14.72
C VAL A 121 22.73 -7.66 -15.75
N THR A 122 21.73 -8.53 -15.56
CA THR A 122 20.63 -8.77 -16.49
C THR A 122 19.29 -8.32 -15.91
N GLY A 123 18.94 -7.05 -16.11
CA GLY A 123 17.58 -6.52 -15.90
C GLY A 123 17.10 -6.46 -14.45
N PRO A 124 15.86 -6.01 -14.19
CA PRO A 124 15.31 -5.94 -12.84
C PRO A 124 15.15 -7.34 -12.25
N SER A 125 15.47 -7.49 -10.96
CA SER A 125 15.36 -8.77 -10.23
C SER A 125 13.95 -9.37 -10.21
N TYR A 126 12.92 -8.60 -10.62
CA TYR A 126 11.51 -8.94 -10.65
C TYR A 126 10.84 -8.39 -11.91
N ASP A 127 10.00 -9.19 -12.59
CA ASP A 127 9.30 -8.79 -13.82
C ASP A 127 8.04 -7.93 -13.57
N GLY A 128 7.63 -7.78 -12.29
CA GLY A 128 6.49 -7.00 -11.85
C GLY A 128 5.11 -7.56 -12.25
N LYS A 129 5.03 -8.62 -13.07
CA LYS A 129 3.78 -9.09 -13.66
C LYS A 129 2.83 -9.63 -12.61
N TYR A 130 3.35 -10.45 -11.69
CA TYR A 130 2.55 -11.02 -10.61
C TYR A 130 1.98 -9.93 -9.71
N LEU A 131 2.82 -9.00 -9.24
CA LEU A 131 2.40 -7.91 -8.37
C LEU A 131 1.34 -7.04 -9.04
N ARG A 132 1.54 -6.67 -10.31
CA ARG A 132 0.54 -5.89 -11.06
C ARG A 132 -0.79 -6.62 -11.18
N SER A 133 -0.76 -7.92 -11.51
CA SER A 133 -1.99 -8.73 -11.60
C SER A 133 -2.69 -8.87 -10.25
N LEU A 134 -1.93 -8.98 -9.16
CA LEU A 134 -2.45 -9.06 -7.80
C LEU A 134 -3.11 -7.73 -7.40
N LEU A 135 -2.45 -6.60 -7.66
CA LEU A 135 -3.00 -5.27 -7.41
C LEU A 135 -4.27 -5.01 -8.22
N GLN A 136 -4.30 -5.40 -9.50
CA GLN A 136 -5.52 -5.29 -10.32
C GLN A 136 -6.65 -6.17 -9.78
N LYS A 137 -6.34 -7.37 -9.28
CA LYS A 137 -7.34 -8.26 -8.66
C LYS A 137 -7.91 -7.69 -7.37
N ILE A 138 -7.06 -7.05 -6.55
CA ILE A 138 -7.45 -6.48 -5.26
C ILE A 138 -8.17 -5.16 -5.47
N LEU A 139 -7.53 -4.19 -6.13
CA LEU A 139 -8.03 -2.83 -6.22
C LEU A 139 -9.06 -2.66 -7.35
N GLY A 140 -9.09 -3.55 -8.34
CA GLY A 140 -9.97 -3.43 -9.49
C GLY A 140 -9.80 -2.08 -10.18
N GLU A 141 -10.91 -1.34 -10.29
CA GLU A 141 -10.97 0.00 -10.88
C GLU A 141 -10.90 1.13 -9.84
N THR A 142 -10.62 0.81 -8.57
CA THR A 142 -10.57 1.79 -7.46
C THR A 142 -9.50 2.86 -7.72
N ARG A 143 -9.90 4.11 -7.58
CA ARG A 143 -9.04 5.29 -7.75
C ARG A 143 -8.65 5.90 -6.40
N LEU A 144 -7.57 6.67 -6.39
CA LEU A 144 -7.04 7.29 -5.16
C LEU A 144 -8.04 8.20 -4.45
N HIS A 145 -8.96 8.85 -5.16
CA HIS A 145 -9.97 9.71 -4.52
C HIS A 145 -11.09 8.91 -3.85
N GLU A 146 -11.16 7.59 -4.08
CA GLU A 146 -12.15 6.70 -3.48
C GLU A 146 -11.63 6.07 -2.17
N THR A 147 -10.37 6.31 -1.78
CA THR A 147 -9.83 5.80 -0.52
C THR A 147 -10.57 6.38 0.69
N LEU A 148 -10.69 5.57 1.74
CA LEU A 148 -11.47 5.90 2.95
C LEU A 148 -10.84 6.99 3.84
N THR A 149 -9.58 7.32 3.56
CA THR A 149 -8.85 8.42 4.20
C THR A 149 -7.82 8.96 3.20
N ASN A 150 -7.18 10.08 3.54
CA ASN A 150 -6.14 10.64 2.68
C ASN A 150 -4.94 9.70 2.63
N VAL A 151 -4.37 9.49 1.45
CA VAL A 151 -3.21 8.62 1.26
C VAL A 151 -2.05 9.34 0.60
N VAL A 152 -0.83 8.99 1.00
CA VAL A 152 0.41 9.46 0.35
C VAL A 152 1.22 8.24 -0.09
N LEU A 153 1.31 8.06 -1.40
CA LEU A 153 2.01 6.95 -2.06
C LEU A 153 3.09 7.51 -2.99
N PRO A 154 4.32 7.75 -2.47
CA PRO A 154 5.38 8.35 -3.27
C PRO A 154 5.85 7.38 -4.36
N HIS A 155 6.10 7.93 -5.56
CA HIS A 155 6.73 7.24 -6.68
C HIS A 155 7.69 8.18 -7.41
N LEU A 156 8.69 7.63 -8.08
CA LEU A 156 9.64 8.38 -8.89
C LEU A 156 9.49 7.99 -10.35
N THR A 157 9.23 8.97 -11.22
CA THR A 157 9.19 8.78 -12.67
C THR A 157 10.46 9.32 -13.31
N SER A 158 11.16 8.51 -14.10
CA SER A 158 12.26 8.98 -14.97
C SER A 158 11.68 9.58 -16.25
N ARG A 159 12.16 10.76 -16.64
CA ARG A 159 11.55 11.65 -17.66
C ARG A 159 11.74 11.21 -19.12
N ASN A 160 12.12 9.96 -19.40
CA ASN A 160 12.53 9.53 -20.74
C ASN A 160 11.78 8.30 -21.29
N SER A 161 10.47 8.24 -21.08
CA SER A 161 9.58 7.34 -21.84
C SER A 161 8.22 8.00 -22.09
N ASN A 162 7.90 8.20 -23.37
CA ASN A 162 6.57 8.59 -23.85
C ASN A 162 5.57 7.45 -23.57
N LEU A 163 4.98 7.41 -22.37
CA LEU A 163 3.81 6.58 -22.10
C LEU A 163 2.84 7.35 -21.22
N SER A 164 1.75 7.79 -21.85
CA SER A 164 0.57 8.32 -21.19
C SER A 164 -0.10 7.21 -20.35
N SER A 165 -0.54 7.58 -19.15
CA SER A 165 -1.50 6.87 -18.30
C SER A 165 -1.15 5.43 -17.91
N LEU A 166 -0.38 5.29 -16.82
CA LEU A 166 -0.74 4.45 -15.67
C LEU A 166 0.17 4.89 -14.53
N VAL A 167 -0.40 5.43 -13.45
CA VAL A 167 0.33 5.62 -12.19
C VAL A 167 0.60 4.22 -11.66
N LEU A 168 1.71 3.64 -12.11
CA LEU A 168 2.29 2.43 -11.55
C LEU A 168 2.82 2.81 -10.17
N ILE A 169 2.05 2.47 -9.15
CA ILE A 169 2.65 2.13 -7.87
C ILE A 169 3.40 0.83 -8.15
N TRP A 170 4.73 0.92 -8.10
CA TRP A 170 5.77 -0.07 -8.46
C TRP A 170 6.32 -0.01 -9.90
#